data_AF-A0A842VTF3-F1
#
_entry.id   AF-A0A842VTF3-F1
#
_cell.length_a   1.000
_cell.length_b   1.000
_cell.length_c   1.000
_cell.angle_alpha   90.00
_cell.angle_beta   90.00
_cell.angle_gamma   90.00
#
_symmetry.space_group_name_H-M   'P 1'
#
loop_
_entity.id
_entity.type
_entity.pdbx_description
1 polymer ?
#
loop_
_entity_poly.entity_id
_entity_poly.type
_entity_poly.pdbx_seq_one_letter_code
_entity_poly.pdbx_strand_id
1 'polypeptide(L)'
;MFGLLYDGLLIYYTLTNPANIGHLTSPVDVEYKDLFSLLLLIIILIVCITCLLFAKESFKSQQKESKLRGKFIALEFVSWTIGAIADSAFTLNFIKLPIIRILLITSSIEFYMGIVMPEKIKNLLISENH
;
A
#
# COMPACT_ATOMS: atom_id res chain seq x y z
N MET A 1 17.67 1.41 0.81
CA MET A 1 18.58 0.78 1.80
C MET A 1 17.84 -0.14 2.76
N PHE A 2 16.82 0.33 3.49
CA PHE A 2 16.00 -0.52 4.37
C PHE A 2 15.32 -1.69 3.66
N GLY A 3 14.75 -1.47 2.47
CA GLY A 3 14.17 -2.56 1.66
C GLY A 3 15.19 -3.64 1.28
N LEU A 4 16.38 -3.24 0.82
CA LEU A 4 17.46 -4.19 0.50
C LEU A 4 17.91 -5.00 1.72
N LEU A 5 17.92 -4.38 2.90
CA LEU A 5 18.22 -5.07 4.15
C LEU A 5 17.12 -6.09 4.49
N TYR A 6 15.85 -5.71 4.36
CA TYR A 6 14.72 -6.60 4.56
C TYR A 6 14.78 -7.80 3.59
N ASP A 7 14.98 -7.56 2.30
CA ASP A 7 15.08 -8.61 1.28
C ASP A 7 16.25 -9.56 1.55
N GLY A 8 17.42 -9.01 1.93
CA GLY A 8 18.59 -9.81 2.30
C GLY A 8 18.33 -10.72 3.52
N LEU A 9 17.70 -10.18 4.57
CA LEU A 9 17.32 -10.95 5.75
C LEU A 9 16.27 -12.01 5.41
N LEU A 10 15.25 -11.66 4.61
CA LEU A 10 14.20 -12.56 4.17
C LEU A 10 14.81 -13.76 3.44
N ILE A 11 15.63 -13.51 2.42
CA ILE A 11 16.27 -14.58 1.63
C ILE A 11 17.16 -15.45 2.52
N TYR A 12 17.97 -14.83 3.39
CA TYR A 12 18.83 -15.56 4.32
C TYR A 12 18.05 -16.51 5.24
N TYR A 13 16.98 -16.01 5.87
CA TYR A 13 16.16 -16.83 6.77
C TYR A 13 15.32 -17.86 6.01
N THR A 14 14.88 -17.58 4.78
CA THR A 14 14.17 -18.57 3.95
C THR A 14 15.08 -19.77 3.64
N LEU A 15 16.37 -19.55 3.40
CA LEU A 15 17.31 -20.62 3.07
C LEU A 15 17.81 -21.39 4.30
N THR A 16 17.89 -20.73 5.46
CA THR A 16 18.48 -21.33 6.68
C THR A 16 17.42 -21.87 7.65
N ASN A 17 16.41 -21.08 7.97
CA ASN A 17 15.32 -21.46 8.86
C ASN A 17 14.11 -20.50 8.70
N PRO A 18 13.11 -20.89 7.87
CA PRO A 18 11.93 -20.08 7.61
C PRO A 18 11.11 -19.74 8.87
N ALA A 19 11.21 -20.55 9.93
CA ALA A 19 10.45 -20.36 11.16
C ALA A 19 10.80 -19.07 11.92
N ASN A 20 11.89 -18.40 11.55
CA ASN A 20 12.29 -17.09 12.07
C ASN A 20 11.59 -15.92 11.37
N ILE A 21 11.03 -16.14 10.17
CA ILE A 21 10.31 -15.12 9.41
C ILE A 21 8.86 -15.03 9.92
N GLY A 22 8.22 -16.19 10.03
CA GLY A 22 6.80 -16.29 10.31
C GLY A 22 6.31 -17.72 10.16
N HIS A 23 5.01 -17.89 10.23
CA HIS A 23 4.35 -19.17 10.02
C HIS A 23 3.08 -18.98 9.20
N LEU A 24 2.72 -20.01 8.43
CA LEU A 24 1.49 -20.01 7.66
C LEU A 24 0.32 -20.33 8.59
N THR A 25 -0.62 -19.40 8.71
CA THR A 25 -1.89 -19.60 9.43
C THR A 25 -2.93 -20.27 8.53
N SER A 26 -2.80 -20.08 7.21
CA SER A 26 -3.61 -20.73 6.18
C SER A 26 -2.80 -20.87 4.88
N PRO A 27 -3.31 -21.59 3.85
CA PRO A 27 -2.62 -21.69 2.56
C PRO A 27 -2.35 -20.35 1.86
N VAL A 28 -3.02 -19.28 2.29
CA VAL A 28 -2.99 -17.95 1.65
C VAL A 28 -2.68 -16.82 2.63
N ASP A 29 -2.28 -17.13 3.86
CA ASP A 29 -2.02 -16.15 4.90
C ASP A 29 -0.76 -16.47 5.71
N VAL A 30 0.02 -15.43 6.00
CA VAL A 30 1.32 -15.53 6.67
C VAL A 30 1.32 -14.61 7.88
N GLU A 31 1.55 -15.18 9.06
CA GLU A 31 1.76 -14.39 10.28
C GLU A 31 3.26 -14.21 10.51
N TYR A 32 3.72 -12.97 10.32
CA TYR A 32 5.12 -12.59 10.51
C TYR A 32 5.47 -12.51 12.00
N LYS A 33 6.67 -12.98 12.35
CA LYS A 33 7.21 -12.86 13.70
C LYS A 33 7.81 -11.48 13.95
N ASP A 34 7.81 -11.09 15.23
CA ASP A 34 8.26 -9.81 15.81
C ASP A 34 9.21 -8.97 14.94
N LEU A 35 10.41 -9.50 14.62
CA LEU A 35 11.41 -8.76 13.85
C LEU A 35 10.92 -8.39 12.44
N PHE A 36 10.33 -9.34 11.71
CA PHE A 36 9.84 -9.11 10.35
C PHE A 36 8.60 -8.23 10.34
N SER A 37 7.70 -8.38 11.33
CA SER A 37 6.55 -7.49 11.48
C SER A 37 6.99 -6.04 11.75
N LEU A 38 7.99 -5.81 12.62
CA LEU A 38 8.55 -4.49 12.86
C LEU A 38 9.21 -3.89 11.61
N LEU A 39 10.00 -4.68 10.89
CA LEU A 39 10.63 -4.24 9.64
C LEU A 39 9.59 -3.87 8.58
N LEU A 40 8.53 -4.67 8.44
CA LEU A 40 7.40 -4.38 7.55
C LEU A 40 6.72 -3.07 7.93
N LEU A 41 6.44 -2.84 9.22
CA LEU A 41 5.84 -1.59 9.69
C LEU A 41 6.70 -0.37 9.34
N ILE A 42 8.02 -0.46 9.54
CA ILE A 42 8.95 0.62 9.16
C ILE A 42 8.90 0.88 7.65
N ILE A 43 8.90 -0.17 6.83
CA ILE A 43 8.80 -0.04 5.37
C ILE A 43 7.48 0.62 4.97
N ILE A 44 6.36 0.19 5.54
CA ILE A 44 5.03 0.76 5.29
C ILE A 44 5.03 2.27 5.58
N LEU A 45 5.59 2.69 6.72
CA LEU A 45 5.68 4.11 7.08
C LEU A 45 6.57 4.91 6.13
N ILE A 46 7.73 4.37 5.75
CA ILE A 46 8.64 5.02 4.78
C ILE A 46 7.93 5.21 3.43
N VAL A 47 7.25 4.17 2.94
CA VAL A 47 6.49 4.23 1.67
C VAL A 47 5.37 5.27 1.78
N CYS A 48 4.57 5.22 2.84
CA CYS A 48 3.49 6.18 3.08
C CYS A 48 3.99 7.63 3.05
N ILE A 49 5.04 7.95 3.83
CA ILE A 49 5.59 9.31 3.92
C ILE A 49 6.13 9.76 2.56
N THR A 50 6.92 8.92 1.90
CA THR A 50 7.55 9.26 0.61
C THR A 50 6.48 9.56 -0.44
N CYS A 51 5.44 8.75 -0.48
CA CYS A 51 4.40 8.88 -1.47
C CYS A 51 3.42 10.02 -1.19
N LEU A 52 3.14 10.32 0.09
CA LEU A 52 2.39 11.53 0.46
C LEU A 52 3.16 12.81 0.09
N LEU A 53 4.49 12.81 0.18
CA LEU A 53 5.31 13.93 -0.32
C LEU A 53 5.20 14.08 -1.85
N PHE A 54 5.16 12.96 -2.59
CA PHE A 54 4.94 12.98 -4.04
C PHE A 54 3.53 13.50 -4.40
N ALA A 55 2.51 13.04 -3.68
CA ALA A 55 1.13 13.52 -3.88
C ALA A 55 1.01 15.02 -3.55
N LYS A 56 1.69 15.49 -2.50
CA LYS A 56 1.76 16.92 -2.13
C LYS A 56 2.28 17.79 -3.27
N GLU A 57 3.30 17.33 -4.00
CA GLU A 57 3.83 18.09 -5.14
C GLU A 57 2.83 18.10 -6.31
N SER A 58 2.14 16.99 -6.55
CA SER A 58 1.08 16.90 -7.57
C SER A 58 -0.07 17.88 -7.31
N PHE A 59 -0.40 18.18 -6.05
CA PHE A 59 -1.42 19.18 -5.70
C PHE A 59 -1.05 20.62 -6.06
N LYS A 60 0.25 20.93 -6.15
CA LYS A 60 0.73 22.27 -6.49
C LYS A 60 0.68 22.56 -8.00
N SER A 61 0.50 21.54 -8.84
CA SER A 61 0.39 21.72 -10.29
C SER A 61 -0.78 22.63 -10.65
N GLN A 62 -0.62 23.52 -11.63
CA GLN A 62 -1.71 24.39 -12.11
C GLN A 62 -2.76 23.61 -12.92
N GLN A 63 -2.39 22.47 -13.49
CA GLN A 63 -3.27 21.66 -14.31
C GLN A 63 -4.26 20.88 -13.43
N LYS A 64 -5.57 21.03 -13.69
CA LYS A 64 -6.64 20.36 -12.94
C LYS A 64 -6.47 18.84 -12.92
N GLU A 65 -6.02 18.27 -14.03
CA GLU A 65 -5.77 16.83 -14.15
C GLU A 65 -4.65 16.36 -13.22
N SER A 66 -3.51 17.04 -13.21
CA SER A 66 -2.41 16.71 -12.29
C SER A 66 -2.84 16.81 -10.82
N LYS A 67 -3.67 17.81 -10.46
CA LYS A 67 -4.23 17.91 -9.10
C LYS A 67 -5.11 16.71 -8.77
N LEU A 68 -5.96 16.28 -9.70
CA LEU A 68 -6.85 15.15 -9.49
C LEU A 68 -6.07 13.84 -9.38
N ARG A 69 -5.05 13.63 -10.22
CA ARG A 69 -4.10 12.51 -10.11
C ARG A 69 -3.48 12.46 -8.72
N GLY A 70 -2.97 13.60 -8.24
CA GLY A 70 -2.44 13.72 -6.87
C GLY A 70 -3.43 13.32 -5.78
N LYS A 71 -4.74 13.56 -5.96
CA LYS A 71 -5.77 13.19 -4.96
C LYS A 71 -5.95 11.69 -4.89
N PHE A 72 -6.05 11.02 -6.03
CA PHE A 72 -6.17 9.57 -6.08
C PHE A 72 -4.92 8.86 -5.55
N ILE A 73 -3.75 9.39 -5.88
CA ILE A 73 -2.48 8.90 -5.33
C ILE A 73 -2.44 9.07 -3.81
N ALA A 74 -2.80 10.24 -3.28
CA ALA A 74 -2.86 10.44 -1.83
C ALA A 74 -3.87 9.49 -1.14
N LEU A 75 -5.06 9.34 -1.73
CA LEU A 75 -6.11 8.48 -1.20
C LEU A 75 -5.63 7.02 -1.18
N GLU A 76 -5.03 6.57 -2.27
CA GLU A 76 -4.46 5.24 -2.38
C GLU A 76 -3.45 4.94 -1.29
N PHE A 77 -2.45 5.80 -1.08
CA PHE A 77 -1.45 5.54 -0.07
C PHE A 77 -2.02 5.55 1.34
N VAL A 78 -3.06 6.34 1.61
CA VAL A 78 -3.78 6.27 2.89
C VAL A 78 -4.52 4.95 3.04
N SER A 79 -5.32 4.56 2.04
CA SER A 79 -6.06 3.29 2.01
C SER A 79 -5.12 2.08 2.15
N TRP A 80 -4.04 2.07 1.37
CA TRP A 80 -3.01 1.04 1.38
C TRP A 80 -2.30 0.98 2.73
N THR A 81 -1.93 2.11 3.32
CA THR A 81 -1.25 2.15 4.63
C THR A 81 -2.13 1.58 5.72
N ILE A 82 -3.41 1.97 5.76
CA ILE A 82 -4.38 1.43 6.73
C ILE A 82 -4.53 -0.08 6.53
N GLY A 83 -4.69 -0.54 5.28
CA GLY A 83 -4.78 -1.96 4.95
C GLY A 83 -3.53 -2.73 5.33
N ALA A 84 -2.34 -2.23 4.98
CA ALA A 84 -1.07 -2.89 5.23
C ALA A 84 -0.74 -2.98 6.72
N ILE A 85 -1.00 -1.91 7.49
CA ILE A 85 -0.86 -1.95 8.96
C ILE A 85 -1.84 -2.96 9.55
N ALA A 86 -3.10 -2.97 9.09
CA ALA A 86 -4.08 -3.93 9.57
C ALA A 86 -3.70 -5.38 9.23
N ASP A 87 -3.12 -5.61 8.04
CA ASP A 87 -2.63 -6.92 7.60
C ASP A 87 -1.43 -7.39 8.43
N SER A 88 -0.52 -6.47 8.78
CA SER A 88 0.72 -6.81 9.48
C SER A 88 0.59 -6.86 11.01
N ALA A 89 -0.34 -6.09 11.59
CA ALA A 89 -0.44 -5.88 13.04
C ALA A 89 -1.50 -6.76 13.71
N PHE A 90 -2.47 -7.30 12.96
CA PHE A 90 -3.54 -8.11 13.53
C PHE A 90 -3.46 -9.55 13.04
N THR A 91 -3.66 -10.51 13.95
CA THR A 91 -3.95 -11.89 13.56
C THR A 91 -5.27 -11.91 12.81
N LEU A 92 -5.20 -12.33 11.54
CA LEU A 92 -6.32 -12.34 10.63
C LEU A 92 -7.16 -13.59 10.85
N ASN A 93 -8.48 -13.40 10.84
CA ASN A 93 -9.44 -14.50 10.86
C ASN A 93 -10.26 -14.47 9.56
N PHE A 94 -11.13 -15.46 9.40
CA PHE A 94 -11.95 -15.63 8.21
C PHE A 94 -12.76 -14.38 7.81
N ILE A 95 -13.07 -13.49 8.75
CA ILE A 95 -13.85 -12.26 8.51
C ILE A 95 -12.92 -11.07 8.22
N LYS A 96 -11.88 -10.88 9.03
CA LYS A 96 -10.95 -9.74 8.89
C LYS A 96 -10.15 -9.81 7.59
N LEU A 97 -9.73 -11.01 7.18
CA LEU A 97 -8.90 -11.21 6.00
C LEU A 97 -9.59 -10.67 4.73
N PRO A 98 -10.82 -11.07 4.35
CA PRO A 98 -11.50 -10.50 3.19
C PRO A 98 -11.67 -8.98 3.25
N ILE A 99 -11.97 -8.42 4.43
CA ILE A 99 -12.15 -6.97 4.59
C ILE A 99 -10.86 -6.22 4.26
N ILE A 100 -9.73 -6.68 4.81
CA ILE A 100 -8.42 -6.08 4.54
C ILE A 100 -8.03 -6.25 3.08
N ARG A 101 -8.31 -7.41 2.46
CA ARG A 101 -8.05 -7.63 1.03
C ARG A 101 -8.89 -6.71 0.15
N ILE A 102 -10.17 -6.48 0.46
CA ILE A 102 -11.01 -5.53 -0.27
C ILE A 102 -10.44 -4.10 -0.17
N LEU A 103 -9.96 -3.71 1.02
CA LEU A 103 -9.32 -2.41 1.22
C LEU A 103 -8.04 -2.26 0.37
N LEU A 104 -7.16 -3.27 0.35
CA LEU A 104 -5.93 -3.27 -0.45
C LEU A 104 -6.20 -3.34 -1.97
N ILE A 105 -7.26 -4.04 -2.39
CA ILE A 105 -7.68 -4.05 -3.79
C ILE A 105 -8.22 -2.67 -4.18
N THR A 106 -9.02 -2.06 -3.32
CA THR A 106 -9.55 -0.70 -3.54
C THR A 106 -8.42 0.31 -3.65
N SER A 107 -7.40 0.22 -2.79
CA SER A 107 -6.22 1.09 -2.90
C SER A 107 -5.52 0.89 -4.25
N SER A 108 -5.39 -0.35 -4.74
CA SER A 108 -4.80 -0.60 -6.07
C SER A 108 -5.62 0.04 -7.22
N ILE A 109 -6.95 0.08 -7.09
CA ILE A 109 -7.81 0.78 -8.05
C ILE A 109 -7.59 2.30 -7.98
N GLU A 110 -7.46 2.85 -6.78
CA GLU A 110 -7.11 4.26 -6.56
C GLU A 110 -5.75 4.60 -7.17
N PHE A 111 -4.75 3.72 -7.01
CA PHE A 111 -3.43 3.87 -7.64
C PHE A 111 -3.55 3.97 -9.16
N TYR A 112 -4.29 3.04 -9.76
CA TYR A 112 -4.52 2.99 -11.19
C TYR A 112 -5.18 4.27 -11.70
N MET A 113 -6.20 4.77 -11.00
CA MET A 113 -6.84 6.06 -11.32
C MET A 113 -5.87 7.23 -11.17
N GLY A 114 -5.00 7.22 -10.16
CA GLY A 114 -4.01 8.26 -9.93
C GLY A 114 -2.90 8.33 -11.00
N ILE A 115 -2.41 7.18 -11.45
CA ILE A 115 -1.30 7.10 -12.42
C ILE A 115 -1.81 7.20 -13.86
N VAL A 116 -2.77 6.36 -14.24
CA VAL A 116 -3.25 6.25 -15.63
C VAL A 116 -4.27 7.34 -15.95
N MET A 117 -5.13 7.68 -14.97
CA MET A 117 -6.24 8.63 -15.13
C MET A 117 -7.10 8.34 -16.38
N PRO A 118 -7.98 7.32 -16.34
CA PRO A 118 -8.83 6.97 -17.47
C PRO A 118 -9.69 8.16 -17.92
N GLU A 119 -9.88 8.33 -19.23
CA GLU A 119 -10.64 9.46 -19.79
C GLU A 119 -12.06 9.58 -19.22
N LYS A 120 -12.73 8.46 -18.93
CA LYS A 120 -14.05 8.46 -18.31
C LYS A 120 -14.05 9.15 -16.94
N ILE A 121 -13.05 8.88 -16.11
CA ILE A 121 -12.91 9.48 -14.77
C ILE A 121 -12.50 10.94 -14.87
N LYS A 122 -11.56 11.24 -15.77
CA LYS A 122 -11.15 12.61 -16.09
C LYS A 122 -12.35 13.46 -16.52
N ASN A 123 -13.15 12.96 -17.46
CA ASN A 123 -14.31 13.68 -17.98
C ASN A 123 -15.43 13.79 -16.94
N LEU A 124 -15.61 12.80 -16.07
CA LEU A 124 -16.62 12.85 -15.00
C LEU A 124 -16.26 13.86 -13.90
N LEU A 125 -14.98 13.98 -13.54
CA LEU A 125 -14.54 14.78 -12.39
C LEU A 125 -13.96 16.15 -12.76
N ILE A 126 -13.50 16.32 -14.00
CA ILE A 126 -12.95 17.57 -14.54
C ILE A 126 -13.90 18.14 -15.60
N SER A 127 -15.12 17.61 -15.76
CA SER A 127 -16.09 18.14 -16.72
C SER A 127 -16.11 19.66 -16.63
N GLU A 128 -15.67 20.30 -17.70
CA GLU A 128 -15.93 21.71 -17.89
C GLU A 128 -17.44 21.83 -17.85
N ASN A 129 -17.93 22.66 -16.92
CA ASN A 129 -19.21 23.31 -17.09
C ASN A 129 -19.20 23.89 -18.51
N HIS A 130 -19.87 23.22 -19.45
CA HIS A 130 -20.38 23.86 -20.64
C HIS A 130 -21.65 24.62 -20.26
#